data_AF-A0A6I7YH00-F1
#
_entry.id   AF-A0A6I7YH00-F1
#
_cell.length_a   1.000
_cell.length_b   1.000
_cell.length_c   1.000
_cell.angle_alpha   90.00
_cell.angle_beta   90.00
_cell.angle_gamma   90.00
#
_symmetry.space_group_name_H-M   'P 1'
#
loop_
_entity.id
_entity.type
_entity.pdbx_description
1 polymer ?
#
loop_
_entity_poly.entity_id
_entity_poly.type
_entity_poly.pdbx_seq_one_letter_code
_entity_poly.pdbx_strand_id
1 'polypeptide(L)'
;MTTTALMMAVDIAAILTLVFAVYFPRHHRADLVVAFIGVNIGVLGVSTMLTSAEVSMGIGLGLFGVLSIIRLRSSEISQREIAYFFAALALGLICGLSTALNPVTIAVVVMLVAALALADSTRLFGDYISQEVAK
;
A
#
# COMPACT_ATOMS: atom_id res chain seq x y z
N MET A 1 -4.03 -17.66 -15.06
CA MET A 1 -4.96 -16.95 -14.13
C MET A 1 -4.97 -17.56 -12.73
N THR A 2 -5.02 -18.90 -12.58
CA THR A 2 -5.02 -19.58 -11.27
C THR A 2 -3.74 -19.37 -10.45
N THR A 3 -2.56 -19.42 -11.10
CA THR A 3 -1.27 -19.23 -10.40
C THR A 3 -1.11 -17.83 -9.83
N THR A 4 -1.56 -16.79 -10.54
CA THR A 4 -1.48 -15.40 -10.07
C THR A 4 -2.35 -15.17 -8.84
N ALA A 5 -3.59 -15.65 -8.87
CA ALA A 5 -4.49 -15.56 -7.71
C ALA A 5 -3.95 -16.32 -6.48
N LEU A 6 -3.34 -17.49 -6.71
CA LEU A 6 -2.67 -18.23 -5.64
C LEU A 6 -1.50 -17.43 -5.04
N MET A 7 -0.66 -16.83 -5.88
CA MET A 7 0.47 -16.01 -5.41
C MET A 7 0.02 -14.75 -4.68
N MET A 8 -1.06 -14.11 -5.11
CA MET A 8 -1.67 -13.00 -4.36
C MET A 8 -2.17 -13.45 -2.98
N ALA A 9 -2.82 -14.61 -2.89
CA ALA A 9 -3.27 -15.14 -1.61
C ALA A 9 -2.08 -15.47 -0.68
N VAL A 10 -0.98 -15.98 -1.24
CA VAL A 10 0.26 -16.23 -0.50
C VAL A 10 0.88 -14.93 0.01
N ASP A 11 0.97 -13.89 -0.82
CA ASP A 11 1.49 -12.58 -0.42
C ASP A 11 0.64 -11.96 0.69
N ILE A 12 -0.70 -12.00 0.57
CA ILE A 12 -1.62 -11.54 1.61
C ILE A 12 -1.42 -12.32 2.91
N ALA A 13 -1.31 -13.65 2.85
CA ALA A 13 -1.04 -14.45 4.04
C ALA A 13 0.32 -14.11 4.67
N ALA A 14 1.35 -13.87 3.83
CA ALA A 14 2.68 -13.52 4.28
C ALA A 14 2.72 -12.16 4.96
N ILE A 15 2.11 -11.11 4.37
CA ILE A 15 2.10 -9.78 4.97
C ILE A 15 1.29 -9.75 6.27
N LEU A 16 0.15 -10.47 6.33
CA LEU A 16 -0.63 -10.59 7.56
C LEU A 16 0.18 -11.30 8.65
N THR A 17 0.90 -12.37 8.31
CA THR A 17 1.76 -13.08 9.26
C THR A 17 2.90 -12.18 9.74
N LEU A 18 3.56 -11.48 8.82
CA LEU A 18 4.67 -10.58 9.16
C LEU A 18 4.21 -9.44 10.07
N VAL A 19 3.05 -8.84 9.78
CA VAL A 19 2.53 -7.71 10.55
C VAL A 19 1.94 -8.16 11.89
N PHE A 20 1.07 -9.18 11.91
CA PHE A 20 0.35 -9.56 13.12
C PHE A 20 1.08 -10.58 14.00
N ALA A 21 1.84 -11.52 13.42
CA ALA A 21 2.55 -12.54 14.21
C ALA A 21 3.97 -12.12 14.60
N VAL A 22 4.65 -11.30 13.79
CA VAL A 22 6.05 -10.92 14.04
C VAL A 22 6.17 -9.47 14.53
N TYR A 23 5.56 -8.52 13.82
CA TYR A 23 5.77 -7.10 14.10
C TYR A 23 4.95 -6.58 15.29
N PHE A 24 3.63 -6.83 15.29
CA PHE A 24 2.71 -6.30 16.29
C PHE A 24 3.05 -6.72 17.73
N PRO A 25 3.37 -8.00 18.02
CA PRO A 25 3.73 -8.43 19.38
C PRO A 25 5.05 -7.82 19.88
N ARG A 26 5.93 -7.39 18.97
CA ARG A 26 7.27 -6.90 19.31
C ARG A 26 7.32 -5.38 19.47
N HIS A 27 6.56 -4.65 18.67
CA HIS A 27 6.71 -3.20 18.58
C HIS A 27 5.47 -2.42 19.04
N HIS A 28 4.27 -3.03 19.06
CA HIS A 28 3.02 -2.40 19.53
C HIS A 28 2.69 -1.03 18.88
N ARG A 29 3.23 -0.72 17.69
CA ARG A 29 3.03 0.56 16.98
C ARG A 29 2.06 0.40 15.81
N ALA A 30 0.89 1.02 15.93
CA ALA A 30 -0.17 1.10 14.93
C ALA A 30 0.28 1.54 13.55
N ASP A 31 1.02 2.64 13.54
CA ASP A 31 1.13 3.47 12.35
C ASP A 31 1.91 2.75 11.27
N LEU A 32 2.82 1.89 11.73
CA LEU A 32 3.65 1.03 10.92
C LEU A 32 2.89 -0.18 10.37
N VAL A 33 1.83 -0.66 11.05
CA VAL A 33 0.95 -1.73 10.53
C VAL A 33 0.24 -1.25 9.27
N VAL A 34 -0.37 -0.06 9.33
CA VAL A 34 -1.03 0.57 8.17
C VAL A 34 -0.03 0.78 7.04
N ALA A 35 1.17 1.26 7.38
CA ALA A 35 2.25 1.45 6.42
C ALA A 35 2.66 0.17 5.70
N PHE A 36 2.91 -0.91 6.44
CA PHE A 36 3.35 -2.18 5.84
C PHE A 36 2.29 -2.82 4.96
N ILE A 37 1.03 -2.86 5.42
CA ILE A 37 -0.07 -3.46 4.67
C ILE A 37 -0.36 -2.64 3.40
N GLY A 38 -0.49 -1.31 3.54
CA GLY A 38 -0.81 -0.43 2.43
C GLY A 38 0.25 -0.44 1.32
N VAL A 39 1.53 -0.37 1.70
CA VAL A 39 2.63 -0.41 0.73
C VAL A 39 2.70 -1.77 0.03
N ASN A 40 2.62 -2.88 0.77
CA ASN A 40 2.73 -4.22 0.17
C ASN A 40 1.59 -4.50 -0.83
N ILE A 41 0.33 -4.21 -0.46
CA ILE A 41 -0.82 -4.41 -1.36
C ILE A 41 -0.75 -3.47 -2.57
N GLY A 42 -0.26 -2.24 -2.38
CA GLY A 42 0.01 -1.31 -3.49
C GLY A 42 1.03 -1.87 -4.48
N VAL A 43 2.14 -2.42 -3.99
CA VAL A 43 3.19 -3.01 -4.84
C VAL A 43 2.65 -4.25 -5.57
N LEU A 44 1.91 -5.12 -4.89
CA LEU A 44 1.26 -6.28 -5.49
C LEU A 44 0.32 -5.87 -6.63
N GLY A 45 -0.54 -4.88 -6.40
CA GLY A 45 -1.48 -4.38 -7.40
C GLY A 45 -0.79 -3.79 -8.62
N VAL A 46 0.19 -2.91 -8.40
CA VAL A 46 0.95 -2.26 -9.49
C VAL A 46 1.73 -3.30 -10.30
N SER A 47 2.46 -4.20 -9.64
CA SER A 47 3.25 -5.24 -10.32
C SER A 47 2.39 -6.18 -11.18
N THR A 48 1.16 -6.50 -10.72
CA THR A 48 0.21 -7.31 -11.49
C THR A 48 -0.22 -6.60 -12.77
N MET A 49 -0.51 -5.30 -12.69
CA MET A 49 -0.89 -4.50 -13.87
C MET A 49 0.29 -4.32 -14.84
N LEU A 50 1.50 -4.08 -14.31
CA LEU A 50 2.73 -3.95 -15.10
C LEU A 50 3.11 -5.23 -15.84
N THR A 51 2.75 -6.40 -15.30
CA THR A 51 2.98 -7.69 -15.99
C THR A 51 1.97 -7.91 -17.13
N SER A 52 0.80 -7.28 -17.05
CA SER A 52 -0.31 -7.49 -17.99
C SER A 52 -0.26 -6.54 -19.19
N ALA A 53 0.23 -5.32 -18.98
CA ALA A 53 0.59 -4.43 -20.07
C ALA A 53 2.07 -4.68 -20.42
N GLU A 54 2.46 -4.57 -21.70
CA GLU A 54 3.88 -4.55 -22.09
C GLU A 54 4.51 -3.24 -21.59
N VAL A 55 4.60 -3.10 -20.26
CA VAL A 55 5.07 -1.87 -19.65
C VAL A 55 6.57 -1.92 -19.57
N SER A 56 7.16 -1.13 -20.45
CA SER A 56 8.59 -0.87 -20.51
C SER A 56 9.15 -0.44 -19.15
N MET A 57 10.41 -0.82 -18.92
CA MET A 57 11.32 -0.42 -17.84
C MET A 57 11.20 1.05 -17.34
N GLY A 58 10.63 1.95 -18.15
CA GLY A 58 10.37 3.36 -17.84
C GLY A 58 9.39 3.65 -16.69
N ILE A 59 8.39 2.80 -16.42
CA ILE A 59 7.51 3.04 -15.25
C ILE A 59 8.22 2.71 -13.93
N GLY A 60 9.03 1.65 -13.90
CA GLY A 60 9.86 1.33 -12.74
C GLY A 60 10.84 2.46 -12.42
N LEU A 61 11.47 3.04 -13.44
CA LEU A 61 12.32 4.24 -13.31
C LEU A 61 11.53 5.48 -12.86
N GLY A 62 10.31 5.70 -13.40
CA GLY A 62 9.45 6.84 -13.03
C GLY A 62 8.97 6.78 -11.59
N LEU A 63 8.55 5.60 -11.12
CA LEU A 63 8.19 5.37 -9.71
C LEU A 63 9.39 5.54 -8.77
N PHE A 64 10.57 5.08 -9.18
CA PHE A 64 11.81 5.30 -8.43
C PHE A 64 12.18 6.79 -8.36
N GLY A 65 11.93 7.55 -9.45
CA GLY A 65 12.11 9.00 -9.49
C GLY A 65 11.13 9.77 -8.61
N VAL A 66 9.86 9.38 -8.57
CA VAL A 66 8.86 9.98 -7.68
C VAL A 66 9.20 9.68 -6.21
N LEU A 67 9.56 8.43 -5.89
CA LEU A 67 9.96 8.05 -4.52
C LEU A 67 11.28 8.72 -4.09
N SER A 68 12.22 8.95 -5.01
CA SER A 68 13.46 9.67 -4.70
C SER A 68 13.20 11.15 -4.40
N ILE A 69 12.26 11.80 -5.09
CA ILE A 69 11.85 13.18 -4.81
C ILE A 69 11.06 13.28 -3.50
N ILE A 70 10.17 12.32 -3.19
CA ILE A 70 9.40 12.31 -1.94
C ILE A 70 10.33 12.22 -0.71
N ARG A 71 11.46 11.52 -0.81
CA ARG A 71 12.46 11.43 0.27
C ARG A 71 13.28 12.72 0.47
N LEU A 72 13.27 13.66 -0.47
CA LEU A 72 14.09 14.88 -0.44
C LEU A 72 13.42 16.08 0.25
N ARG A 73 12.20 15.94 0.80
CA ARG A 73 11.50 17.05 1.46
C ARG A 73 11.52 16.92 2.99
N SER A 74 12.26 17.85 3.60
CA SER A 74 12.67 17.99 5.01
C SER A 74 11.54 18.22 6.04
N SER A 75 10.52 17.39 6.05
CA SER A 75 9.64 17.20 7.22
C SER A 75 9.53 15.71 7.45
N GLU A 76 9.56 15.25 8.70
CA GLU A 76 9.44 13.83 9.04
C GLU A 76 8.04 13.33 8.63
N ILE A 77 7.87 12.95 7.36
CA ILE A 77 6.62 12.38 6.86
C ILE A 77 6.36 11.10 7.68
N SER A 78 5.17 11.03 8.28
CA SER A 78 4.76 9.87 9.04
C SER A 78 4.67 8.66 8.12
N GLN A 79 5.05 7.49 8.64
CA GLN A 79 5.02 6.23 7.87
C GLN A 79 3.62 5.92 7.34
N ARG A 80 2.58 6.35 8.08
CA ARG A 80 1.18 6.26 7.66
C ARG A 80 0.90 7.13 6.42
N GLU A 81 1.43 8.35 6.38
CA GLU A 81 1.26 9.26 5.24
C GLU A 81 1.93 8.71 3.98
N ILE A 82 3.11 8.10 4.11
CA ILE A 82 3.79 7.41 3.01
C ILE A 82 2.90 6.30 2.42
N ALA A 83 2.22 5.53 3.28
CA ALA A 83 1.30 4.49 2.87
C ALA A 83 0.16 5.04 2.01
N TYR A 84 -0.45 6.15 2.46
CA TYR A 84 -1.53 6.83 1.75
C TYR A 84 -1.06 7.43 0.42
N PHE A 85 0.12 8.06 0.39
CA PHE A 85 0.72 8.55 -0.86
C PHE A 85 0.98 7.42 -1.85
N PHE A 86 1.54 6.31 -1.37
CA PHE A 86 1.83 5.16 -2.20
C PHE A 86 0.55 4.52 -2.75
N ALA A 87 -0.48 4.39 -1.93
CA ALA A 87 -1.78 3.92 -2.36
C ALA A 87 -2.44 4.83 -3.41
N ALA A 88 -2.36 6.15 -3.24
CA ALA A 88 -2.86 7.10 -4.23
C ALA A 88 -2.11 6.96 -5.57
N LEU A 89 -0.79 6.79 -5.54
CA LEU A 89 0.01 6.51 -6.73
C LEU A 89 -0.37 5.18 -7.38
N ALA A 90 -0.54 4.12 -6.58
CA ALA A 90 -0.96 2.81 -7.07
C ALA A 90 -2.33 2.88 -7.75
N LEU A 91 -3.32 3.56 -7.15
CA LEU A 91 -4.63 3.78 -7.75
C LEU A 91 -4.53 4.55 -9.07
N GLY A 92 -3.76 5.65 -9.10
CA GLY A 92 -3.56 6.44 -10.32
C GLY A 92 -2.94 5.62 -11.45
N LEU A 93 -1.95 4.77 -11.14
CA LEU A 93 -1.34 3.87 -12.11
C LEU A 93 -2.27 2.76 -12.56
N ILE A 94 -2.90 2.05 -11.62
CA ILE A 94 -3.79 0.92 -11.93
C ILE A 94 -4.95 1.40 -12.81
N CYS A 95 -5.57 2.55 -12.50
CA CYS A 95 -6.65 3.11 -13.30
C CYS A 95 -6.15 3.75 -14.61
N GLY A 96 -5.00 4.45 -14.59
CA GLY A 96 -4.47 5.15 -15.77
C GLY A 96 -3.86 4.22 -16.83
N LEU A 97 -3.34 3.07 -16.43
CA LEU A 97 -2.83 2.04 -17.34
C LEU A 97 -3.89 1.05 -17.81
N SER A 98 -5.06 1.02 -17.17
CA SER A 98 -6.14 0.12 -17.56
C SER A 98 -6.88 0.68 -18.78
N THR A 99 -6.86 -0.08 -19.88
CA THR A 99 -7.52 0.29 -21.14
C THR A 99 -8.94 -0.28 -21.28
N ALA A 100 -9.35 -1.14 -20.34
CA ALA A 100 -10.67 -1.78 -20.33
C ALA A 100 -11.13 -2.09 -18.90
N LEU A 101 -12.44 -2.08 -18.65
CA LEU A 101 -13.00 -2.52 -17.37
C LEU A 101 -12.80 -4.03 -17.21
N ASN A 102 -11.76 -4.40 -16.44
CA ASN A 102 -11.48 -5.78 -16.07
C ASN A 102 -11.87 -6.02 -14.59
N PRO A 103 -12.63 -7.08 -14.27
CA PRO A 103 -12.95 -7.45 -12.90
C PRO A 103 -11.74 -7.57 -11.98
N VAL A 104 -10.58 -8.00 -12.50
CA VAL A 104 -9.34 -8.12 -11.73
C VAL A 104 -8.81 -6.75 -11.31
N THR A 105 -8.80 -5.78 -12.23
CA THR A 105 -8.37 -4.40 -11.95
C THR A 105 -9.26 -3.77 -10.88
N ILE A 106 -10.58 -3.96 -11.00
CA ILE A 106 -11.55 -3.48 -9.99
C ILE A 106 -11.30 -4.16 -8.65
N ALA A 107 -11.07 -5.48 -8.64
CA ALA A 107 -10.80 -6.23 -7.41
C ALA A 107 -9.53 -5.73 -6.69
N VAL A 108 -8.46 -5.41 -7.44
CA VAL A 108 -7.23 -4.86 -6.86
C VAL A 108 -7.44 -3.46 -6.29
N VAL A 109 -8.15 -2.58 -7.01
CA VAL A 109 -8.50 -1.23 -6.53
C VAL A 109 -9.33 -1.30 -5.24
N VAL A 110 -10.38 -2.12 -5.23
CA VAL A 110 -11.23 -2.32 -4.07
C VAL A 110 -10.44 -2.93 -2.92
N MET A 111 -9.59 -3.92 -3.18
CA MET A 111 -8.74 -4.56 -2.17
C MET A 111 -7.78 -3.56 -1.53
N LEU A 112 -7.15 -2.69 -2.32
CA LEU A 112 -6.22 -1.68 -1.83
C LEU A 112 -6.90 -0.67 -0.90
N VAL A 113 -8.06 -0.16 -1.32
CA VAL A 113 -8.87 0.74 -0.49
C VAL A 113 -9.40 0.02 0.75
N ALA A 114 -9.90 -1.21 0.61
CA ALA A 114 -10.41 -2.00 1.72
C ALA A 114 -9.32 -2.34 2.73
N ALA A 115 -8.10 -2.65 2.29
CA ALA A 115 -7.00 -2.96 3.17
C ALA A 115 -6.53 -1.73 3.96
N LEU A 116 -6.45 -0.57 3.31
CA LEU A 116 -6.20 0.69 4.02
C LEU A 116 -7.34 1.04 4.96
N ALA A 117 -8.59 0.92 4.53
CA ALA A 117 -9.75 1.21 5.37
C ALA A 117 -9.83 0.26 6.57
N LEU A 118 -9.48 -1.03 6.43
CA LEU A 118 -9.42 -1.99 7.52
C LEU A 118 -8.25 -1.71 8.45
N ALA A 119 -7.06 -1.45 7.91
CA ALA A 119 -5.87 -1.15 8.69
C ALA A 119 -5.97 0.19 9.42
N ASP A 120 -6.60 1.19 8.81
CA ASP A 120 -6.84 2.54 9.36
C ASP A 120 -8.16 2.66 10.11
N SER A 121 -9.04 1.63 10.06
CA SER A 121 -10.29 1.65 10.81
C SER A 121 -9.97 1.84 12.30
N THR A 122 -10.52 2.92 12.83
CA THR A 122 -10.30 3.51 14.15
C THR A 122 -10.68 2.61 15.34
N ARG A 123 -10.94 1.31 15.13
CA ARG A 123 -11.23 0.37 16.22
C ARG A 123 -9.98 -0.15 16.94
N LEU A 124 -8.77 0.14 16.47
CA LEU A 124 -7.53 -0.25 17.17
C LEU A 124 -6.65 0.91 17.66
N PHE A 125 -6.81 2.14 17.15
CA PHE A 125 -5.94 3.27 17.54
C PHE A 125 -6.69 4.60 17.61
N GLY A 126 -7.68 4.64 18.50
CA GLY A 126 -8.08 5.91 19.10
C GLY A 126 -6.92 6.51 19.90
N ASP A 127 -6.85 7.84 19.92
CA ASP A 127 -6.16 8.66 20.94
C ASP A 127 -4.66 9.01 20.79
N TYR A 128 -4.18 9.40 19.60
CA TYR A 128 -2.89 10.13 19.51
C TYR A 128 -2.93 11.49 18.80
N ILE A 129 -4.11 12.02 18.47
CA ILE A 129 -4.23 13.35 17.81
C ILE A 129 -4.45 14.51 18.80
N SER A 130 -4.56 14.28 20.11
CA SER A 130 -4.85 15.37 21.07
C SER A 130 -3.68 15.85 21.95
N GLN A 131 -2.45 15.36 21.78
CA GLN A 131 -1.33 15.81 22.66
C GLN A 131 -0.52 17.01 22.15
N GLU A 132 -0.74 17.54 20.94
CA GLU A 132 0.02 18.70 20.46
C GLU A 132 -0.56 20.07 20.89
N VAL A 133 -1.67 20.11 21.63
CA VAL A 133 -2.29 21.40 22.07
C VAL A 133 -1.89 21.81 23.49
N ALA A 134 -1.10 21.03 24.24
CA ALA A 134 -0.76 21.41 25.62
C ALA A 134 0.66 21.05 26.03
N LYS A 135 1.65 21.78 25.52
CA LYS A 135 2.74 22.25 26.37
C LYS A 135 3.38 23.54 25.85
#